data_AF-A0A3C2C4N1-F1
#
_entry.id   AF-A0A3C2C4N1-F1
#
_cell.length_a   1.000
_cell.length_b   1.000
_cell.length_c   1.000
_cell.angle_alpha   90.00
_cell.angle_beta   90.00
_cell.angle_gamma   90.00
#
_symmetry.space_group_name_H-M   'P 1'
#
loop_
_entity.id
_entity.type
_entity.pdbx_description
1 polymer ?
#
loop_
_entity_poly.entity_id
_entity_poly.type
_entity_poly.pdbx_seq_one_letter_code
_entity_poly.pdbx_strand_id
1 'polypeptide(L)'
;MGGKATRTDVLTSPFQDCLGDVPPSPDIFLWHCWLDDLIHLYKREPGEVESAIQQEFAGPGFWQLVNKLRKGRKPVITSDHGYANCKLFSTEETEPQAKDVLIEYFGAGRSCVAETPFPAGFMPPLAATINKHHMVLGQRRWKIQGGYPHLTHGGLTIFEALVPFIEFPEET
;
A
#
# COMPACT_ATOMS: atom_id res chain seq x y z
N MET A 1 8.86 31.17 9.96
CA MET A 1 8.14 30.20 9.12
C MET A 1 6.68 30.25 9.54
N GLY A 2 5.79 30.76 8.69
CA GLY A 2 4.36 30.97 9.03
C GLY A 2 3.48 29.93 8.35
N GLY A 3 3.59 28.67 8.77
CA GLY A 3 2.70 27.61 8.29
C GLY A 3 1.30 27.78 8.88
N LYS A 4 0.26 27.45 8.10
CA LYS A 4 -1.11 27.34 8.62
C LYS A 4 -1.15 26.22 9.66
N ALA A 5 -1.84 26.42 10.77
CA ALA A 5 -1.99 25.39 11.79
C ALA A 5 -2.86 24.26 11.23
N THR A 6 -2.28 23.08 11.03
CA THR A 6 -2.97 21.88 10.55
C THR A 6 -3.06 20.88 11.69
N ARG A 7 -4.25 20.35 11.95
CA ARG A 7 -4.43 19.25 12.89
C ARG A 7 -4.13 17.93 12.20
N THR A 8 -3.24 17.12 12.79
CA THR A 8 -2.90 15.78 12.31
C THR A 8 -3.41 14.73 13.28
N ASP A 9 -4.01 13.64 12.78
CA ASP A 9 -4.46 12.52 13.62
C ASP A 9 -4.31 11.17 12.90
N VAL A 10 -4.31 10.08 13.66
CA VAL A 10 -4.28 8.70 13.14
C VAL A 10 -5.55 7.97 13.57
N LEU A 11 -6.28 7.40 12.61
CA LEU A 11 -7.53 6.69 12.81
C LEU A 11 -7.30 5.18 12.63
N THR A 12 -7.56 4.41 13.69
CA THR A 12 -7.26 2.97 13.74
C THR A 12 -8.53 2.10 13.87
N SER A 13 -9.71 2.72 13.86
CA SER A 13 -11.01 2.08 14.06
C SER A 13 -11.80 1.99 12.75
N PRO A 14 -12.89 1.19 12.69
CA PRO A 14 -13.82 1.22 11.56
C PRO A 14 -14.28 2.64 11.19
N PHE A 15 -14.57 2.88 9.91
CA PHE A 15 -14.91 4.22 9.41
C PHE A 15 -16.03 4.91 10.19
N GLN A 16 -17.07 4.14 10.55
CA GLN A 16 -18.23 4.66 11.28
C GLN A 16 -17.87 5.10 12.70
N ASP A 17 -16.95 4.39 13.35
CA ASP A 17 -16.55 4.69 14.73
C ASP A 17 -15.67 5.95 14.79
N CYS A 18 -14.99 6.27 13.68
CA CYS A 18 -14.16 7.47 13.55
C CYS A 18 -14.95 8.78 13.37
N LEU A 19 -16.29 8.75 13.27
CA LEU A 19 -17.10 9.94 13.05
C LEU A 19 -16.95 11.00 14.16
N GLY A 20 -16.76 10.53 15.40
CA GLY A 20 -16.54 11.38 16.57
C GLY A 20 -15.14 12.00 16.63
N ASP A 21 -14.18 11.39 15.94
CA ASP A 21 -12.78 11.78 15.97
C ASP A 21 -12.46 12.88 14.94
N VAL A 22 -13.35 13.13 13.97
CA VAL A 22 -13.19 14.20 12.99
C VAL A 22 -13.36 15.58 13.65
N PRO A 23 -12.30 16.38 13.78
CA PRO A 23 -12.37 17.67 14.44
C PRO A 23 -13.13 18.70 13.58
N PRO A 24 -13.76 19.73 14.19
CA PRO A 24 -14.46 20.79 13.47
C PRO A 24 -13.51 21.84 12.83
N SER A 25 -12.22 21.52 12.68
CA SER A 25 -11.21 22.40 12.05
C SER A 25 -11.24 22.23 10.52
N PRO A 26 -11.05 23.32 9.73
CA PRO A 26 -10.92 23.23 8.28
C PRO A 26 -9.60 22.58 7.84
N ASP A 27 -8.52 22.78 8.59
CA ASP A 27 -7.17 22.30 8.24
C ASP A 27 -6.85 21.02 9.01
N ILE A 28 -7.04 19.89 8.33
CA ILE A 28 -6.86 18.56 8.91
C ILE A 28 -6.08 17.64 7.98
N PHE A 29 -5.28 16.76 8.57
CA PHE A 29 -4.67 15.59 7.92
C PHE A 29 -4.97 14.39 8.80
N LEU A 30 -5.68 13.40 8.25
CA LEU A 30 -6.06 12.20 8.98
C LEU A 30 -5.47 10.99 8.26
N TRP A 31 -4.69 10.18 8.98
CA TRP A 31 -4.13 8.94 8.48
C TRP A 31 -4.97 7.77 8.96
N HIS A 32 -5.69 7.08 8.07
CA HIS A 32 -6.60 6.00 8.46
C HIS A 32 -6.00 4.63 8.12
N CYS A 33 -5.46 3.92 9.11
CA CYS A 33 -4.70 2.67 8.89
C CYS A 33 -5.51 1.38 9.13
N TRP A 34 -6.73 1.48 9.67
CA TRP A 34 -7.52 0.31 10.09
C TRP A 34 -7.60 -0.83 9.06
N LEU A 35 -7.89 -0.53 7.79
CA LEU A 35 -8.00 -1.57 6.75
C LEU A 35 -6.67 -2.28 6.48
N ASP A 36 -5.56 -1.52 6.51
CA ASP A 36 -4.22 -2.07 6.34
C ASP A 36 -3.83 -2.96 7.54
N ASP A 37 -4.15 -2.51 8.76
CA ASP A 37 -3.96 -3.30 9.98
C ASP A 37 -4.70 -4.66 9.91
N LEU A 38 -5.92 -4.68 9.37
CA LEU A 38 -6.67 -5.94 9.18
C LEU A 38 -5.98 -6.89 8.19
N ILE A 39 -5.38 -6.36 7.12
CA ILE A 39 -4.64 -7.18 6.15
C ILE A 39 -3.43 -7.84 6.84
N HIS A 40 -2.69 -7.06 7.64
CA HIS A 40 -1.52 -7.54 8.37
C HIS A 40 -1.87 -8.55 9.48
N LEU A 41 -2.92 -8.29 10.27
CA LEU A 41 -3.32 -9.12 11.40
C LEU A 41 -3.92 -10.46 10.97
N TYR A 42 -4.79 -10.44 9.96
CA TYR A 42 -5.57 -11.62 9.58
C TYR A 42 -4.98 -12.40 8.41
N LYS A 43 -3.88 -11.93 7.79
CA LYS A 43 -3.18 -12.58 6.66
C LYS A 43 -4.15 -13.12 5.61
N ARG A 44 -5.14 -12.29 5.25
CA ARG A 44 -6.27 -12.67 4.40
C ARG A 44 -5.80 -13.01 2.99
N GLU A 45 -6.50 -13.93 2.36
CA GLU A 45 -6.29 -14.21 0.93
C GLU A 45 -6.71 -12.99 0.09
N PRO A 46 -6.10 -12.75 -1.08
CA PRO A 46 -6.42 -11.60 -1.92
C PRO A 46 -7.92 -11.40 -2.20
N GLY A 47 -8.66 -12.48 -2.48
CA GLY A 47 -10.11 -12.40 -2.72
C GLY A 47 -10.94 -12.10 -1.48
N GLU A 48 -10.46 -12.49 -0.29
CA GLU A 48 -11.10 -12.15 0.98
C GLU A 48 -10.88 -10.68 1.34
N VAL A 49 -9.67 -10.15 1.04
CA VAL A 49 -9.37 -8.72 1.18
C VAL A 49 -10.25 -7.91 0.24
N GLU A 50 -10.33 -8.27 -1.04
CA GLU A 50 -11.17 -7.60 -2.02
C GLU A 50 -12.64 -7.57 -1.57
N SER A 51 -13.18 -8.73 -1.16
CA SER A 51 -14.56 -8.83 -0.69
C SER A 51 -14.81 -7.97 0.55
N ALA A 52 -13.88 -7.94 1.51
CA ALA A 52 -14.00 -7.12 2.72
C ALA A 52 -13.95 -5.61 2.41
N ILE A 53 -13.02 -5.18 1.56
CA ILE A 53 -12.92 -3.78 1.12
C ILE A 53 -14.20 -3.36 0.39
N GLN A 54 -14.72 -4.20 -0.50
CA GLN A 54 -15.98 -3.94 -1.20
C GLN A 54 -17.15 -3.78 -0.24
N GLN A 55 -17.23 -4.62 0.80
CA GLN A 55 -18.27 -4.51 1.83
C GLN A 55 -18.17 -3.18 2.60
N GLU A 56 -16.97 -2.77 2.99
CA GLU A 56 -16.76 -1.51 3.72
C GLU A 56 -17.10 -0.28 2.88
N PHE A 57 -16.70 -0.25 1.60
CA PHE A 57 -17.02 0.86 0.69
C PHE A 57 -18.46 0.84 0.19
N ALA A 58 -19.13 -0.32 0.15
CA ALA A 58 -20.57 -0.39 -0.11
C ALA A 58 -21.38 -0.01 1.14
N GLY A 59 -20.80 -0.12 2.33
CA GLY A 59 -21.42 0.19 3.61
C GLY A 59 -21.57 1.70 3.87
N PRO A 60 -22.47 2.09 4.80
CA PRO A 60 -22.72 3.49 5.10
C PRO A 60 -21.58 4.18 5.86
N GLY A 61 -20.77 3.44 6.62
CA GLY A 61 -19.74 4.00 7.52
C GLY A 61 -18.70 4.84 6.79
N PHE A 62 -18.14 4.32 5.69
CA PHE A 62 -17.20 5.04 4.85
C PHE A 62 -17.81 6.36 4.33
N TRP A 63 -19.00 6.29 3.72
CA TRP A 63 -19.65 7.47 3.14
C TRP A 63 -20.07 8.50 4.17
N GLN A 64 -20.50 8.08 5.36
CA GLN A 64 -20.79 8.98 6.47
C GLN A 64 -19.52 9.74 6.91
N LEU A 65 -18.37 9.05 6.96
CA LEU A 65 -17.10 9.69 7.28
C LEU A 65 -16.68 10.69 6.19
N VAL A 66 -16.78 10.31 4.92
CA VAL A 66 -16.53 11.22 3.79
C VAL A 66 -17.42 12.46 3.86
N ASN A 67 -18.72 12.31 4.09
CA ASN A 67 -19.64 13.44 4.20
C ASN A 67 -19.30 14.33 5.41
N LYS A 68 -18.93 13.74 6.55
CA LYS A 68 -18.43 14.49 7.73
C LYS A 68 -17.18 15.30 7.37
N LEU A 69 -16.25 14.71 6.62
CA LEU A 69 -15.03 15.38 6.16
C LEU A 69 -15.33 16.51 5.18
N ARG A 70 -16.36 16.41 4.34
CA ARG A 70 -16.72 17.42 3.33
C ARG A 70 -17.39 18.68 3.88
N LYS A 71 -17.89 18.65 5.11
CA LYS A 71 -18.51 19.84 5.74
C LYS A 71 -17.50 20.97 5.90
N GLY A 72 -17.64 22.03 5.11
CA GLY A 72 -16.75 23.20 5.10
C GLY A 72 -15.32 22.93 4.61
N ARG A 73 -15.10 21.82 3.89
CA ARG A 73 -13.76 21.37 3.44
C ARG A 73 -13.85 20.68 2.08
N LYS A 74 -12.75 20.69 1.33
CA LYS A 74 -12.58 19.92 0.07
C LYS A 74 -11.59 18.78 0.31
N PRO A 75 -12.04 17.62 0.82
CA PRO A 75 -11.12 16.56 1.20
C PRO A 75 -10.51 15.91 -0.04
N VAL A 76 -9.22 15.58 0.09
CA VAL A 76 -8.48 14.71 -0.83
C VAL A 76 -8.31 13.37 -0.13
N ILE A 77 -8.75 12.30 -0.79
CA ILE A 77 -8.53 10.93 -0.33
C ILE A 77 -7.44 10.31 -1.21
N THR A 78 -6.38 9.85 -0.56
CA THR A 78 -5.25 9.17 -1.20
C THR A 78 -4.70 8.06 -0.32
N SER A 79 -3.77 7.28 -0.85
CA SER A 79 -3.02 6.26 -0.13
C SER A 79 -1.52 6.53 -0.27
N ASP A 80 -0.72 5.98 0.62
CA ASP A 80 0.73 5.98 0.51
C ASP A 80 1.27 4.81 -0.32
N HIS A 81 0.57 3.67 -0.29
CA HIS A 81 0.86 2.53 -1.15
C HIS A 81 -0.39 1.71 -1.50
N GLY A 82 -0.23 0.81 -2.48
CA GLY A 82 -1.17 -0.26 -2.80
C GLY A 82 -0.69 -1.63 -2.32
N TYR A 83 -1.39 -2.67 -2.76
CA TYR A 83 -1.01 -4.08 -2.59
C TYR A 83 -1.06 -4.79 -3.94
N ALA A 84 -0.08 -5.64 -4.21
CA ALA A 84 -0.09 -6.52 -5.37
C ALA A 84 -0.45 -7.96 -4.98
N ASN A 85 -1.33 -8.58 -5.77
CA ASN A 85 -1.60 -10.01 -5.72
C ASN A 85 -0.52 -10.78 -6.49
N CYS A 86 0.48 -11.28 -5.77
CA CYS A 86 1.63 -11.99 -6.34
C CYS A 86 1.26 -13.28 -7.07
N LYS A 87 0.10 -13.89 -6.73
CA LYS A 87 -0.36 -15.11 -7.44
C LYS A 87 -0.62 -14.83 -8.92
N LEU A 88 -0.92 -13.58 -9.26
CA LEU A 88 -1.19 -13.15 -10.62
C LEU A 88 0.07 -12.63 -11.34
N PHE A 89 1.25 -12.70 -10.72
CA PHE A 89 2.49 -12.33 -11.37
C PHE A 89 2.80 -13.28 -12.51
N SER A 90 2.84 -12.70 -13.71
CA SER A 90 2.95 -13.41 -14.98
C SER A 90 4.35 -14.00 -15.23
N THR A 91 5.38 -13.45 -14.58
CA THR A 91 6.78 -13.83 -14.84
C THR A 91 7.33 -14.64 -13.67
N GLU A 92 7.50 -15.95 -13.86
CA GLU A 92 8.31 -16.75 -12.95
C GLU A 92 9.77 -16.72 -13.39
N GLU A 93 10.67 -16.34 -12.50
CA GLU A 93 12.11 -16.39 -12.74
C GLU A 93 12.58 -17.84 -12.70
N THR A 94 13.14 -18.30 -13.82
CA THR A 94 13.60 -19.68 -14.01
C THR A 94 15.10 -19.78 -14.18
N GLU A 95 15.78 -18.68 -14.52
CA GLU A 95 17.23 -18.66 -14.71
C GLU A 95 17.93 -18.81 -13.33
N PRO A 96 18.78 -19.84 -13.13
CA PRO A 96 19.34 -20.15 -11.82
C PRO A 96 20.05 -18.99 -11.13
N GLN A 97 20.91 -18.25 -11.85
CA GLN A 97 21.70 -17.16 -11.27
C GLN A 97 20.79 -16.00 -10.80
N ALA A 98 19.79 -15.63 -11.59
CA ALA A 98 18.81 -14.61 -11.25
C ALA A 98 17.97 -15.02 -10.04
N LYS A 99 17.56 -16.29 -9.98
CA LYS A 99 16.81 -16.82 -8.82
C LYS A 99 17.64 -16.78 -7.55
N ASP A 100 18.89 -17.22 -7.62
CA ASP A 100 19.76 -17.26 -6.44
C ASP A 100 19.99 -15.85 -5.89
N VAL A 101 20.23 -14.86 -6.77
CA VAL A 101 20.34 -13.44 -6.38
C VAL A 101 19.03 -12.92 -5.77
N LEU A 102 17.87 -13.25 -6.36
CA LEU A 102 16.58 -12.81 -5.82
C LEU A 102 16.31 -13.42 -4.43
N ILE A 103 16.64 -14.69 -4.23
CA ILE A 103 16.49 -15.38 -2.94
C ILE A 103 17.45 -14.81 -1.90
N GLU A 104 18.71 -14.60 -2.26
CA GLU A 104 19.75 -14.07 -1.38
C GLU A 104 19.39 -12.67 -0.85
N TYR A 105 19.00 -11.76 -1.75
CA TYR A 105 18.75 -10.36 -1.38
C TYR A 105 17.36 -10.13 -0.81
N PHE A 106 16.34 -10.84 -1.30
CA PHE A 106 14.95 -10.54 -0.96
C PHE A 106 14.23 -11.67 -0.22
N GLY A 107 14.73 -12.90 -0.23
CA GLY A 107 14.02 -14.05 0.31
C GLY A 107 12.63 -14.18 -0.32
N ALA A 108 11.57 -14.07 0.48
CA ALA A 108 10.18 -14.02 0.00
C ALA A 108 9.61 -12.59 -0.10
N GLY A 109 10.42 -11.58 0.25
CA GLY A 109 10.07 -10.16 0.16
C GLY A 109 10.37 -9.56 -1.21
N ARG A 110 10.23 -8.24 -1.31
CA ARG A 110 10.40 -7.48 -2.58
C ARG A 110 11.25 -6.23 -2.45
N SER A 111 11.67 -5.90 -1.24
CA SER A 111 12.68 -4.89 -0.98
C SER A 111 13.55 -5.28 0.20
N CYS A 112 14.75 -4.72 0.21
CA CYS A 112 15.68 -4.81 1.33
C CYS A 112 16.53 -3.53 1.39
N VAL A 113 17.18 -3.29 2.52
CA VAL A 113 18.11 -2.17 2.67
C VAL A 113 19.33 -2.41 1.78
N ALA A 114 19.74 -1.39 1.05
CA ALA A 114 20.91 -1.44 0.17
C ALA A 114 22.21 -1.24 0.98
N GLU A 115 22.65 -2.30 1.67
CA GLU A 115 23.93 -2.31 2.39
C GLU A 115 25.12 -2.40 1.43
N THR A 116 24.94 -3.14 0.33
CA THR A 116 25.91 -3.29 -0.76
C THR A 116 25.28 -2.94 -2.10
N PRO A 117 26.06 -2.67 -3.16
CA PRO A 117 25.49 -2.52 -4.50
C PRO A 117 24.78 -3.80 -4.96
N PHE A 118 23.60 -3.66 -5.57
CA PHE A 118 22.87 -4.80 -6.13
C PHE A 118 23.62 -5.39 -7.35
N PRO A 119 23.66 -6.72 -7.53
CA PRO A 119 24.34 -7.35 -8.66
C PRO A 119 23.88 -6.82 -10.03
N ALA A 120 24.84 -6.44 -10.87
CA ALA A 120 24.60 -5.99 -12.24
C ALA A 120 24.71 -7.14 -13.25
N GLY A 121 24.27 -6.91 -14.50
CA GLY A 121 24.44 -7.86 -15.62
C GLY A 121 23.19 -8.64 -16.02
N PHE A 122 22.06 -8.44 -15.33
CA PHE A 122 20.78 -9.03 -15.72
C PHE A 122 20.04 -8.16 -16.75
N MET A 123 19.53 -8.80 -17.81
CA MET A 123 18.69 -8.13 -18.82
C MET A 123 17.42 -8.94 -19.07
N PRO A 124 16.22 -8.44 -18.70
CA PRO A 124 15.94 -7.16 -18.04
C PRO A 124 16.44 -7.11 -16.58
N PRO A 125 16.69 -5.92 -16.00
CA PRO A 125 17.21 -5.81 -14.64
C PRO A 125 16.24 -6.43 -13.62
N LEU A 126 16.78 -7.05 -12.57
CA LEU A 126 15.96 -7.72 -11.54
C LEU A 126 15.42 -6.74 -10.51
N ALA A 127 16.22 -5.73 -10.14
CA ALA A 127 15.90 -4.75 -9.12
C ALA A 127 16.46 -3.37 -9.47
N ALA A 128 15.86 -2.33 -8.89
CA ALA A 128 16.41 -0.98 -8.87
C ALA A 128 16.84 -0.61 -7.45
N THR A 129 17.80 0.31 -7.31
CA THR A 129 18.18 0.88 -6.02
C THR A 129 17.65 2.31 -5.92
N ILE A 130 16.75 2.56 -4.96
CA ILE A 130 16.11 3.86 -4.75
C ILE A 130 16.13 4.15 -3.25
N ASN A 131 16.53 5.37 -2.85
CA ASN A 131 16.51 5.80 -1.44
C ASN A 131 17.12 4.77 -0.46
N LYS A 132 18.31 4.23 -0.79
CA LYS A 132 19.03 3.22 0.00
C LYS A 132 18.28 1.89 0.17
N HIS A 133 17.37 1.56 -0.74
CA HIS A 133 16.69 0.26 -0.76
C HIS A 133 16.82 -0.37 -2.14
N HIS A 134 17.06 -1.67 -2.18
CA HIS A 134 16.85 -2.46 -3.38
C HIS A 134 15.36 -2.82 -3.48
N MET A 135 14.78 -2.70 -4.66
CA MET A 135 13.38 -2.98 -4.92
C MET A 135 13.25 -3.81 -6.19
N VAL A 136 12.55 -4.93 -6.10
CA VAL A 136 12.30 -5.83 -7.23
C VAL A 136 11.47 -5.13 -8.31
N LEU A 137 11.87 -5.30 -9.57
CA LEU A 137 11.21 -4.71 -10.72
C LEU A 137 10.17 -5.64 -11.35
N GLY A 138 9.00 -5.08 -11.65
CA GLY A 138 7.96 -5.75 -12.44
C GLY A 138 7.25 -6.91 -11.73
N GLN A 139 6.34 -7.57 -12.45
CA GLN A 139 5.55 -8.69 -11.95
C GLN A 139 6.33 -10.02 -11.99
N ARG A 140 7.50 -10.03 -11.33
CA ARG A 140 8.38 -11.20 -11.20
C ARG A 140 8.13 -11.93 -9.89
N ARG A 141 8.08 -13.26 -9.95
CA ARG A 141 8.08 -14.18 -8.80
C ARG A 141 9.16 -15.24 -8.96
N TRP A 142 9.62 -15.80 -7.86
CA TRP A 142 10.59 -16.90 -7.86
C TRP A 142 10.16 -17.95 -6.85
N LYS A 143 10.53 -19.21 -7.10
CA LYS A 143 10.24 -20.31 -6.19
C LYS A 143 11.22 -20.27 -5.02
N ILE A 144 10.71 -20.18 -3.80
CA ILE A 144 11.48 -20.25 -2.56
C ILE A 144 10.88 -21.27 -1.60
N GLN A 145 11.71 -21.89 -0.76
CA GLN A 145 11.26 -22.78 0.30
C GLN A 145 10.42 -22.00 1.32
N GLY A 146 9.20 -22.46 1.60
CA GLY A 146 8.23 -21.75 2.44
C GLY A 146 7.16 -20.98 1.66
N GLY A 147 7.30 -20.87 0.33
CA GLY A 147 6.32 -20.22 -0.53
C GLY A 147 6.53 -18.71 -0.66
N TYR A 148 5.76 -18.10 -1.57
CA TYR A 148 5.78 -16.67 -1.83
C TYR A 148 4.51 -16.04 -1.26
N PRO A 149 4.56 -14.87 -0.61
CA PRO A 149 3.37 -14.24 -0.05
C PRO A 149 2.33 -13.97 -1.14
N HIS A 150 1.06 -14.15 -0.81
CA HIS A 150 -0.04 -13.96 -1.76
C HIS A 150 -0.32 -12.49 -2.04
N LEU A 151 -0.17 -11.65 -1.01
CA LEU A 151 -0.22 -10.19 -1.08
C LEU A 151 1.14 -9.63 -0.66
N THR A 152 1.62 -8.63 -1.40
CA THR A 152 2.87 -7.93 -1.10
C THR A 152 2.71 -6.45 -1.36
N HIS A 153 3.53 -5.67 -0.66
CA HIS A 153 3.89 -4.31 -1.04
C HIS A 153 5.43 -4.19 -1.03
N GLY A 154 5.98 -3.04 -1.42
CA GLY A 154 7.42 -2.78 -1.38
C GLY A 154 8.23 -3.23 -2.59
N GLY A 155 7.58 -3.75 -3.64
CA GLY A 155 8.17 -3.88 -4.98
C GLY A 155 7.78 -2.72 -5.91
N LEU A 156 8.46 -2.61 -7.05
CA LEU A 156 8.12 -1.65 -8.11
C LEU A 156 7.17 -2.29 -9.12
N THR A 157 5.96 -2.63 -8.68
CA THR A 157 4.85 -2.93 -9.59
C THR A 157 3.90 -1.74 -9.68
N ILE A 158 3.26 -1.57 -10.83
CA ILE A 158 2.26 -0.51 -11.05
C ILE A 158 1.14 -0.59 -10.00
N PHE A 159 0.75 -1.78 -9.55
CA PHE A 159 -0.32 -1.97 -8.57
C PHE A 159 0.09 -1.64 -7.14
N GLU A 160 1.39 -1.66 -6.82
CA GLU A 160 1.91 -1.18 -5.52
C GLU A 160 2.12 0.34 -5.52
N ALA A 161 2.41 0.94 -6.69
CA ALA A 161 2.74 2.35 -6.83
C ALA A 161 1.56 3.26 -7.22
N LEU A 162 0.50 2.72 -7.82
CA LEU A 162 -0.70 3.49 -8.15
C LEU A 162 -1.61 3.59 -6.93
N VAL A 163 -1.59 4.77 -6.33
CA VAL A 163 -2.52 5.15 -5.25
C VAL A 163 -3.64 6.02 -5.83
N PRO A 164 -4.89 5.84 -5.36
CA PRO A 164 -5.99 6.69 -5.81
C PRO A 164 -5.72 8.14 -5.39
N PHE A 165 -6.14 9.10 -6.21
CA PHE A 165 -6.20 10.50 -5.83
C PHE A 165 -7.61 11.00 -6.14
N ILE A 166 -8.44 11.11 -5.11
CA ILE A 166 -9.86 11.43 -5.24
C ILE A 166 -10.12 12.74 -4.52
N GLU A 167 -10.53 13.76 -5.25
CA GLU A 167 -10.96 15.03 -4.68
C GLU A 167 -12.48 15.08 -4.62
N PHE A 168 -13.02 15.46 -3.46
CA PHE A 168 -14.45 15.72 -3.31
C PHE A 168 -14.73 17.22 -3.23
N PRO A 169 -15.85 17.67 -3.80
CA PRO A 169 -16.29 19.04 -3.61
C PRO A 169 -16.73 19.25 -2.16
N GLU A 170 -16.59 20.48 -1.72
CA GLU A 170 -17.12 20.95 -0.45
C GLU A 170 -18.63 20.76 -0.39
N GLU A 171 -19.11 20.31 0.77
CA GLU A 171 -20.52 20.28 1.09
C GLU A 171 -20.82 21.51 1.96
N THR A 172 -21.63 22.43 1.41
CA THR A 172 -22.07 23.68 2.04
C THR A 172 -23.09 23.43 3.12
#